data_AF-A0A0M2GUY0-F1
#
_entry.id   AF-A0A0M2GUY0-F1
#
_cell.length_a   1.000
_cell.length_b   1.000
_cell.length_c   1.000
_cell.angle_alpha   90.00
_cell.angle_beta   90.00
_cell.angle_gamma   90.00
#
_symmetry.space_group_name_H-M   'P 1'
#
loop_
_entity.id
_entity.type
_entity.pdbx_description
1 polymer ?
#
loop_
_entity_poly.entity_id
_entity_poly.type
_entity_poly.pdbx_seq_one_letter_code
_entity_poly.pdbx_strand_id
1 'polypeptide(L)'
;MIRDGALVEVLVGNGWWRGGLGFVKMGIDYGSEVGFAAEILIQYADTTSANVATSMDWRAHTSAVGQNSIYDGEVIDATLAGRWLEVVEIPFDSSVLVPQVKPPIVRHEALRPVSISSSSTGSPVIDFGQNLVGWVRLRARGEPGTRVTVRHAEVLEGRTRDATAARGEGHRYVRAHRWG
;
A
#
# COMPACT_ATOMS: atom_id res chain seq x y z
N MET A 1 11.70 -14.87 -16.53
CA MET A 1 11.34 -13.44 -16.45
C MET A 1 12.42 -12.57 -17.07
N ILE A 2 13.71 -12.94 -16.96
CA ILE A 2 14.82 -12.27 -17.65
C ILE A 2 14.79 -12.62 -19.15
N ARG A 3 14.84 -11.60 -19.99
CA ARG A 3 14.87 -11.67 -21.46
C ARG A 3 15.42 -10.36 -22.03
N ASP A 4 15.76 -10.34 -23.30
CA ASP A 4 16.12 -9.09 -23.96
C ASP A 4 14.96 -8.07 -23.91
N GLY A 5 15.29 -6.80 -23.69
CA GLY A 5 14.32 -5.71 -23.49
C GLY A 5 13.47 -5.81 -22.20
N ALA A 6 13.90 -6.57 -21.18
CA ALA A 6 13.19 -6.57 -19.90
C ALA A 6 13.21 -5.19 -19.22
N LEU A 7 12.13 -4.87 -18.52
CA LEU A 7 11.99 -3.66 -17.73
C LEU A 7 11.88 -4.02 -16.25
N VAL A 8 12.56 -3.25 -15.40
CA VAL A 8 12.42 -3.31 -13.95
C VAL A 8 11.68 -2.07 -13.48
N GLU A 9 10.52 -2.25 -12.87
CA GLU A 9 9.72 -1.18 -12.28
C GLU A 9 9.47 -1.47 -10.81
N VAL A 10 9.56 -0.45 -9.98
CA VAL A 10 9.34 -0.55 -8.54
C VAL A 10 8.49 0.63 -8.08
N LEU A 11 7.47 0.34 -7.28
CA LEU A 11 6.68 1.35 -6.59
C LEU A 11 7.22 1.54 -5.17
N VAL A 12 7.61 2.76 -4.83
CA VAL A 12 8.18 3.11 -3.52
C VAL A 12 7.16 3.88 -2.70
N GLY A 13 6.82 3.38 -1.51
CA GLY A 13 5.90 4.02 -0.58
C GLY A 13 6.59 4.54 0.68
N ASN A 14 5.88 5.32 1.49
CA ASN A 14 6.41 5.94 2.70
C ASN A 14 6.78 4.91 3.78
N GLY A 15 5.99 3.84 3.90
CA GLY A 15 6.17 2.78 4.89
C GLY A 15 6.37 3.31 6.32
N TRP A 16 7.18 2.61 7.11
CA TRP A 16 7.64 3.11 8.42
C TRP A 16 8.70 4.20 8.30
N TRP A 17 9.32 4.37 7.14
CA TRP A 17 10.41 5.31 6.95
C TRP A 17 9.96 6.76 7.15
N ARG A 18 8.80 7.13 6.58
CA ARG A 18 8.26 8.50 6.66
C ARG A 18 6.74 8.60 6.65
N GLY A 19 6.08 7.58 7.22
CA GLY A 19 4.62 7.42 7.17
C GLY A 19 3.84 8.20 8.23
N GLY A 20 4.49 9.04 9.04
CA GLY A 20 3.86 9.74 10.16
C GLY A 20 3.48 8.78 11.29
N LEU A 21 4.49 8.14 11.89
CA LEU A 21 4.27 7.08 12.88
C LEU A 21 3.69 7.59 14.23
N GLY A 22 2.79 6.79 14.81
CA GLY A 22 2.27 6.97 16.17
C GLY A 22 0.80 7.40 16.24
N PHE A 23 0.14 7.08 17.37
CA PHE A 23 -1.27 7.46 17.63
C PHE A 23 -1.48 8.97 17.86
N VAL A 24 -0.39 9.65 18.24
CA VAL A 24 -0.20 11.09 18.16
C VAL A 24 0.87 11.27 17.09
N LYS A 25 0.81 12.29 16.22
CA LYS A 25 1.86 12.54 15.22
C LYS A 25 3.18 12.81 15.94
N MET A 26 3.92 11.75 16.27
CA MET A 26 5.13 11.82 17.07
C MET A 26 6.32 12.35 16.25
N GLY A 27 6.13 12.59 14.94
CA GLY A 27 7.17 13.04 14.03
C GLY A 27 8.32 12.03 13.91
N ILE A 28 8.04 10.74 14.15
CA ILE A 28 9.03 9.68 14.05
C ILE A 28 9.12 9.27 12.59
N ASP A 29 9.87 10.06 11.83
CA ASP A 29 10.32 9.74 10.49
C ASP A 29 11.84 9.53 10.53
N TYR A 30 12.32 8.52 9.81
CA TYR A 30 13.75 8.18 9.69
C TYR A 30 14.44 9.02 8.62
N GLY A 31 13.67 9.71 7.77
CA GLY A 31 14.16 10.63 6.77
C GLY A 31 13.02 11.36 6.04
N SER A 32 13.36 12.45 5.36
CA SER A 32 12.39 13.27 4.61
C SER A 32 12.18 12.85 3.16
N GLU A 33 12.93 11.86 2.66
CA GLU A 33 12.88 11.37 1.28
C GLU A 33 12.61 9.86 1.25
N VAL A 34 11.93 9.37 0.22
CA VAL A 34 11.88 7.92 -0.05
C VAL A 34 13.00 7.56 -1.04
N GLY A 35 13.59 6.37 -0.89
CA GLY A 35 14.65 5.89 -1.76
C GLY A 35 14.48 4.41 -2.08
N PHE A 36 15.16 3.98 -3.15
CA PHE A 36 15.25 2.59 -3.55
C PHE A 36 16.70 2.27 -3.88
N ALA A 37 17.20 1.16 -3.33
CA ALA A 37 18.51 0.62 -3.60
C ALA A 37 18.35 -0.84 -4.00
N ALA A 38 18.96 -1.23 -5.11
CA ALA A 38 18.93 -2.61 -5.57
C ALA A 38 20.14 -2.93 -6.44
N GLU A 39 20.49 -4.21 -6.44
CA GLU A 39 21.51 -4.80 -7.29
C GLU A 39 20.97 -6.14 -7.80
N ILE A 40 21.02 -6.32 -9.13
CA ILE A 40 20.57 -7.54 -9.81
C ILE A 40 21.76 -8.13 -10.56
N LEU A 41 22.32 -9.20 -10.00
CA LEU A 41 23.37 -9.98 -10.65
C LEU A 41 22.74 -11.02 -11.60
N ILE A 42 23.08 -10.91 -12.88
CA ILE A 42 22.68 -11.86 -13.93
C ILE A 42 23.89 -12.74 -14.24
N GLN A 43 23.75 -14.05 -14.08
CA GLN A 43 24.77 -15.04 -14.47
C GLN A 43 24.35 -15.73 -15.76
N TYR A 44 25.23 -15.72 -16.74
CA TYR A 44 25.00 -16.34 -18.05
C TYR A 44 25.57 -17.76 -18.09
N ALA A 45 25.06 -18.57 -19.01
CA ALA A 45 25.50 -19.97 -19.18
C ALA A 45 26.97 -20.09 -19.62
N ASP A 46 27.51 -19.06 -20.28
CA ASP A 46 28.91 -18.96 -20.70
C ASP A 46 29.85 -18.47 -19.57
N THR A 47 29.39 -18.48 -18.32
CA THR A 47 30.09 -18.03 -17.11
C THR A 47 30.33 -16.53 -16.99
N THR A 48 29.91 -15.72 -17.97
CA THR A 48 29.92 -14.27 -17.83
C THR A 48 28.81 -13.78 -16.91
N SER A 49 28.88 -12.52 -16.49
CA SER A 49 27.84 -11.89 -15.66
C SER A 49 27.61 -10.44 -16.03
N ALA A 50 26.38 -9.98 -15.83
CA ALA A 50 26.01 -8.57 -15.88
C ALA A 50 25.43 -8.13 -14.53
N ASN A 51 25.58 -6.85 -14.21
CA ASN A 51 25.00 -6.26 -13.01
C ASN A 51 24.09 -5.09 -13.40
N VAL A 52 22.87 -5.10 -12.89
CA VAL A 52 21.94 -3.97 -12.99
C VAL A 52 21.70 -3.44 -11.59
N ALA A 53 22.29 -2.28 -11.30
CA ALA A 53 22.16 -1.61 -10.01
C ALA A 53 21.34 -0.31 -10.13
N THR A 54 20.84 0.18 -9.01
CA THR A 54 20.30 1.54 -8.91
C THR A 54 21.38 2.57 -9.25
N SER A 55 21.07 3.50 -10.15
CA SER A 55 21.98 4.53 -10.65
C SER A 55 21.19 5.77 -11.11
N MET A 56 21.91 6.80 -11.55
CA MET A 56 21.32 8.01 -12.15
C MET A 56 20.70 7.79 -13.54
N ASP A 57 20.87 6.61 -14.16
CA ASP A 57 20.23 6.26 -15.44
C ASP A 57 18.77 5.83 -15.28
N TRP A 58 18.33 5.62 -14.04
CA TRP A 58 16.94 5.31 -13.74
C TRP A 58 16.04 6.50 -14.03
N ARG A 59 14.76 6.23 -14.23
CA ARG A 59 13.72 7.26 -14.38
C ARG A 59 12.68 7.06 -13.29
N ALA A 60 12.17 8.16 -12.77
CA ALA A 60 11.13 8.15 -11.75
C ALA A 60 9.92 8.99 -12.21
N HIS A 61 8.72 8.55 -11.85
CA HIS A 61 7.51 9.35 -12.02
C HIS A 61 6.53 9.06 -10.88
N THR A 62 5.60 9.98 -10.64
CA THR A 62 4.48 9.73 -9.71
C THR A 62 3.59 8.60 -10.23
N SER A 63 2.95 7.88 -9.32
CA SER A 63 1.96 6.84 -9.67
C SER A 63 0.53 7.32 -9.44
N ALA A 64 -0.45 6.46 -9.72
CA ALA A 64 -1.84 6.69 -9.33
C ALA A 64 -2.04 6.69 -7.79
N VAL A 65 -1.09 6.13 -7.05
CA VAL A 65 -1.05 6.20 -5.58
C VAL A 65 -0.51 7.57 -5.17
N GLY A 66 -1.37 8.39 -4.57
CA GLY A 66 -1.00 9.68 -4.01
C GLY A 66 -0.59 9.54 -2.54
N GLN A 67 -1.52 9.83 -1.63
CA GLN A 67 -1.29 9.69 -0.20
C GLN A 67 -1.21 8.21 0.19
N ASN A 68 -0.20 7.84 0.97
CA ASN A 68 -0.05 6.49 1.52
C ASN A 68 0.55 6.57 2.94
N SER A 69 -0.08 5.86 3.88
CA SER A 69 0.37 5.71 5.26
C SER A 69 -0.15 4.38 5.81
N ILE A 70 0.62 3.78 6.72
CA ILE A 70 0.22 2.56 7.43
C ILE A 70 -1.02 2.80 8.30
N TYR A 71 -1.18 4.02 8.82
CA TYR A 71 -2.28 4.37 9.73
C TYR A 71 -3.47 5.01 9.00
N ASP A 72 -3.20 5.94 8.09
CA ASP A 72 -4.26 6.72 7.41
C ASP A 72 -4.76 6.05 6.11
N GLY A 73 -4.11 4.96 5.67
CA GLY A 73 -4.45 4.23 4.47
C GLY A 73 -3.87 4.84 3.20
N GLU A 74 -4.55 4.61 2.07
CA GLU A 74 -4.06 4.98 0.75
C GLU A 74 -5.16 5.68 -0.07
N VAL A 75 -4.76 6.69 -0.85
CA VAL A 75 -5.59 7.35 -1.86
C VAL A 75 -5.05 7.03 -3.25
N ILE A 76 -5.86 6.32 -4.04
CA ILE A 76 -5.56 6.00 -5.43
C ILE A 76 -6.45 6.82 -6.34
N ASP A 77 -5.84 7.64 -7.20
CA ASP A 77 -6.53 8.34 -8.27
C ASP A 77 -6.10 7.76 -9.62
N ALA A 78 -6.95 6.89 -10.16
CA ALA A 78 -6.73 6.22 -11.43
C ALA A 78 -6.78 7.15 -12.64
N THR A 79 -7.14 8.44 -12.46
CA THR A 79 -7.16 9.43 -13.54
C THR A 79 -5.84 10.20 -13.66
N LEU A 80 -4.95 10.08 -12.67
CA LEU A 80 -3.66 10.76 -12.69
C LEU A 80 -2.75 10.16 -13.77
N ALA A 81 -2.27 11.04 -14.66
CA ALA A 81 -1.11 10.75 -15.46
C ALA A 81 0.15 10.93 -14.61
N GLY A 82 1.07 9.97 -14.70
CA GLY A 82 2.36 10.05 -13.99
C GLY A 82 3.14 11.30 -14.40
N ARG A 83 3.64 12.04 -13.42
CA ARG A 83 4.54 13.18 -13.63
C ARG A 83 5.97 12.72 -13.44
N TRP A 84 6.84 12.94 -14.43
CA TRP A 84 8.27 12.68 -14.33
C TRP A 84 8.90 13.45 -13.17
N LEU A 85 9.80 12.79 -12.47
CA LEU A 85 10.56 13.31 -11.35
C LEU A 85 12.04 13.29 -11.69
N GLU A 86 12.79 14.20 -11.09
CA GLU A 86 14.25 14.13 -11.08
C GLU A 86 14.68 12.94 -10.21
N VAL A 87 15.64 12.15 -10.72
CA VAL A 87 16.31 11.13 -9.93
C VAL A 87 17.49 11.80 -9.24
N VAL A 88 17.58 11.60 -7.93
CA VAL A 88 18.67 12.11 -7.09
C VAL A 88 19.31 10.96 -6.34
N GLU A 89 20.63 11.02 -6.22
CA GLU A 89 21.38 10.11 -5.35
C GLU A 89 21.35 10.66 -3.92
N ILE A 90 20.98 9.81 -2.97
CA ILE A 90 20.90 10.18 -1.55
C ILE A 90 22.01 9.44 -0.80
N PRO A 91 22.86 10.14 -0.03
CA PRO A 91 23.85 9.49 0.81
C PRO A 91 23.19 8.47 1.75
N PHE A 92 23.66 7.23 1.70
CA PHE A 92 23.14 6.13 2.51
C PHE A 92 24.29 5.26 3.02
N ASP A 93 24.34 5.04 4.33
CA ASP A 93 25.34 4.16 4.95
C ASP A 93 24.96 2.70 4.70
N SER A 94 25.52 2.11 3.64
CA SER A 94 25.23 0.72 3.27
C SER A 94 25.73 -0.31 4.29
N SER A 95 26.57 0.09 5.26
CA SER A 95 27.06 -0.82 6.31
C SER A 95 25.96 -1.27 7.27
N VAL A 96 24.82 -0.55 7.31
CA VAL A 96 23.65 -0.93 8.12
C VAL A 96 22.77 -1.99 7.47
N LEU A 97 23.02 -2.32 6.19
CA LEU A 97 22.24 -3.33 5.47
C LEU A 97 22.59 -4.72 5.99
N VAL A 98 21.56 -5.46 6.39
CA VAL A 98 21.68 -6.85 6.81
C VAL A 98 20.66 -7.71 6.07
N PRO A 99 20.98 -8.99 5.78
CA PRO A 99 20.02 -9.92 5.22
C PRO A 99 18.76 -10.00 6.08
N GLN A 100 17.59 -10.08 5.44
CA GLN A 100 16.34 -10.26 6.15
C GLN A 100 16.32 -11.60 6.90
N VAL A 101 16.20 -11.56 8.22
CA VAL A 101 16.23 -12.75 9.09
C VAL A 101 14.86 -13.35 9.40
N LYS A 102 13.78 -12.56 9.28
CA LYS A 102 12.40 -13.01 9.53
C LYS A 102 11.68 -13.31 8.23
N PRO A 103 10.75 -14.29 8.20
CA PRO A 103 9.92 -14.53 7.03
C PRO A 103 9.26 -13.25 6.51
N PRO A 104 9.13 -13.07 5.20
CA PRO A 104 8.50 -11.89 4.62
C PRO A 104 7.02 -11.83 4.98
N ILE A 105 6.49 -10.60 5.03
CA ILE A 105 5.05 -10.37 5.09
C ILE A 105 4.47 -10.78 3.74
N VAL A 106 3.64 -11.83 3.74
CA VAL A 106 2.99 -12.35 2.53
C VAL A 106 1.48 -12.37 2.70
N ARG A 107 0.76 -12.38 1.57
CA ARG A 107 -0.68 -12.57 1.55
C ARG A 107 -0.99 -14.04 1.83
N HIS A 108 -1.30 -14.37 3.08
CA HIS A 108 -1.53 -15.75 3.52
C HIS A 108 -2.88 -16.29 3.05
N GLU A 109 -3.94 -15.50 3.18
CA GLU A 109 -5.31 -15.90 2.85
C GLU A 109 -6.11 -14.79 2.16
N ALA A 110 -7.20 -15.17 1.50
CA ALA A 110 -8.15 -14.25 0.91
C ALA A 110 -9.57 -14.69 1.26
N LEU A 111 -10.22 -13.95 2.16
CA LEU A 111 -11.57 -14.23 2.61
C LEU A 111 -12.60 -13.44 1.79
N ARG A 112 -13.71 -14.10 1.48
CA ARG A 112 -14.88 -13.43 0.89
C ARG A 112 -15.77 -12.90 2.03
N PRO A 113 -16.50 -11.80 1.81
CA PRO A 113 -17.51 -11.37 2.77
C PRO A 113 -18.52 -12.48 3.06
N VAL A 114 -18.90 -12.64 4.32
CA VAL A 114 -19.99 -13.55 4.74
C VAL A 114 -21.35 -12.86 4.69
N SER A 115 -21.39 -11.53 4.82
CA SER A 115 -22.61 -10.76 4.63
C SER A 115 -22.33 -9.34 4.12
N ILE A 116 -23.34 -8.76 3.45
CA ILE A 116 -23.37 -7.36 3.05
C ILE A 116 -24.73 -6.82 3.45
N SER A 117 -24.75 -5.73 4.23
CA SER A 117 -25.99 -5.08 4.67
C SER A 117 -25.90 -3.57 4.50
N SER A 118 -27.00 -2.86 4.75
CA SER A 118 -27.01 -1.39 4.73
C SER A 118 -26.85 -0.83 6.15
N SER A 119 -26.03 0.20 6.29
CA SER A 119 -26.00 1.07 7.46
C SER A 119 -27.26 1.94 7.55
N SER A 120 -27.44 2.61 8.68
CA SER A 120 -28.50 3.60 8.91
C SER A 120 -28.58 4.69 7.84
N THR A 121 -27.44 5.05 7.23
CA THR A 121 -27.34 6.07 6.18
C THR A 121 -27.42 5.49 4.76
N GLY A 122 -27.73 4.20 4.61
CA GLY A 122 -27.81 3.53 3.31
C GLY A 122 -26.48 3.11 2.68
N SER A 123 -25.33 3.37 3.32
CA SER A 123 -24.03 2.86 2.85
C SER A 123 -23.92 1.36 3.07
N PRO A 124 -23.33 0.58 2.15
CA PRO A 124 -23.03 -0.82 2.37
C PRO A 124 -22.03 -1.03 3.52
N VAL A 125 -22.33 -2.01 4.36
CA VAL A 125 -21.50 -2.56 5.43
C VAL A 125 -21.18 -4.00 5.07
N ILE A 126 -19.90 -4.28 4.87
CA ILE A 126 -19.38 -5.58 4.44
C ILE A 126 -18.77 -6.26 5.67
N ASP A 127 -19.27 -7.45 6.00
CA ASP A 127 -18.79 -8.28 7.12
C ASP A 127 -18.06 -9.50 6.58
N PHE A 128 -16.84 -9.71 7.07
CA PHE A 128 -16.00 -10.86 6.71
C PHE A 128 -16.13 -12.04 7.69
N GLY A 129 -16.93 -11.90 8.75
CA GLY A 129 -17.15 -12.94 9.75
C GLY A 129 -16.00 -13.08 10.75
N GLN A 130 -14.90 -12.34 10.55
CA GLN A 130 -13.68 -12.42 11.34
C GLN A 130 -13.01 -11.05 11.47
N ASN A 131 -12.31 -10.82 12.59
CA ASN A 131 -11.35 -9.72 12.71
C ASN A 131 -10.04 -10.08 11.98
N LEU A 132 -9.63 -9.29 10.98
CA LEU A 132 -8.58 -9.65 10.03
C LEU A 132 -7.56 -8.54 9.81
N VAL A 133 -6.27 -8.81 9.95
CA VAL A 133 -5.22 -7.83 9.59
C VAL A 133 -4.90 -7.92 8.10
N GLY A 134 -5.00 -6.80 7.38
CA GLY A 134 -4.72 -6.74 5.95
C GLY A 134 -5.46 -5.58 5.27
N TRP A 135 -5.84 -5.80 4.01
CA TRP A 135 -6.56 -4.84 3.18
C TRP A 135 -7.61 -5.54 2.32
N VAL A 136 -8.58 -4.77 1.83
CA VAL A 136 -9.59 -5.29 0.91
C VAL A 136 -9.18 -5.14 -0.55
N ARG A 137 -9.55 -6.13 -1.36
CA ARG A 137 -9.52 -6.00 -2.83
C ARG A 137 -10.90 -5.62 -3.32
N LEU A 138 -11.01 -4.43 -3.89
CA LEU A 138 -12.25 -3.91 -4.48
C LEU A 138 -12.22 -4.01 -6.01
N ARG A 139 -13.38 -4.27 -6.60
CA ARG A 139 -13.64 -4.03 -8.03
C ARG A 139 -14.78 -3.02 -8.11
N ALA A 140 -14.57 -1.93 -8.84
CA ALA A 140 -15.55 -0.88 -9.03
C ALA A 140 -15.69 -0.54 -10.51
N ARG A 141 -16.89 -0.11 -10.91
CA ARG A 141 -17.19 0.49 -12.21
C ARG A 141 -18.05 1.72 -11.96
N GLY A 142 -17.78 2.79 -12.69
CA GLY A 142 -18.47 4.06 -12.56
C GLY A 142 -17.85 5.10 -13.49
N GLU A 143 -18.42 6.30 -13.51
CA GLU A 143 -17.92 7.41 -14.31
C GLU A 143 -16.55 7.88 -13.79
N PRO A 144 -15.64 8.36 -14.66
CA PRO A 144 -14.40 8.99 -14.25
C PRO A 144 -14.64 10.07 -13.18
N GLY A 145 -13.78 10.12 -12.16
CA GLY A 145 -13.93 11.04 -11.03
C GLY A 145 -14.84 10.54 -9.90
N THR A 146 -15.58 9.43 -10.10
CA THR A 146 -16.34 8.81 -9.00
C THR A 146 -15.41 8.38 -7.88
N ARG A 147 -15.65 8.88 -6.66
CA ARG A 147 -14.89 8.51 -5.47
C ARG A 147 -15.55 7.34 -4.75
N VAL A 148 -14.76 6.30 -4.48
CA VAL A 148 -15.12 5.21 -3.57
C VAL A 148 -14.25 5.29 -2.33
N THR A 149 -14.87 5.49 -1.17
CA THR A 149 -14.15 5.51 0.11
C THR A 149 -14.40 4.20 0.86
N VAL A 150 -13.34 3.50 1.25
CA VAL A 150 -13.37 2.26 2.04
C VAL A 150 -12.88 2.60 3.44
N ARG A 151 -13.73 2.40 4.46
CA ARG A 151 -13.36 2.59 5.88
C ARG A 151 -13.39 1.25 6.59
N HIS A 152 -12.35 0.96 7.37
CA HIS A 152 -12.25 -0.27 8.16
C HIS A 152 -12.62 0.02 9.62
N ALA A 153 -13.32 -0.91 10.27
CA ALA A 153 -13.73 -0.83 11.66
C ALA A 153 -13.69 -2.23 12.29
N GLU A 154 -13.46 -2.34 13.60
CA GLU A 154 -13.43 -3.61 14.34
C GLU A 154 -14.75 -3.93 15.05
N VAL A 155 -15.66 -2.95 15.17
CA VAL A 155 -16.99 -3.18 15.74
C VAL A 155 -18.04 -2.30 15.03
N LEU A 156 -19.30 -2.72 15.11
CA LEU A 156 -20.44 -1.85 14.85
C LEU A 156 -21.00 -1.37 16.18
N GLU A 157 -21.35 -0.09 16.27
CA GLU A 157 -22.01 0.48 17.44
C GLU A 157 -23.50 0.73 17.17
N GLY A 158 -24.32 0.39 18.18
CA GLY A 158 -25.75 0.74 18.24
C GLY A 158 -26.67 -0.01 17.28
N ARG A 159 -27.96 0.39 17.27
CA ARG A 159 -28.98 -0.12 16.33
C ARG A 159 -28.77 0.38 14.89
N THR A 160 -27.94 1.40 14.69
CA THR A 160 -27.72 2.05 13.41
C THR A 160 -26.72 1.35 12.50
N ARG A 161 -26.05 0.28 12.99
CA ARG A 161 -25.01 -0.47 12.24
C ARG A 161 -23.93 0.46 11.67
N ASP A 162 -23.56 1.47 12.46
CA ASP A 162 -22.46 2.36 12.10
C ASP A 162 -21.15 1.76 12.60
N ALA A 163 -20.11 1.86 11.77
CA ALA A 163 -18.85 1.19 12.01
C ALA A 163 -17.88 2.11 12.77
N THR A 164 -17.39 1.65 13.92
CA THR A 164 -16.45 2.37 14.79
C THR A 164 -15.18 1.54 14.98
N ALA A 165 -14.01 2.20 14.97
CA ALA A 165 -12.78 1.54 15.37
C ALA A 165 -12.76 1.44 16.91
N ALA A 166 -12.88 0.24 17.47
CA ALA A 166 -12.78 0.00 18.91
C ALA A 166 -11.74 -1.07 19.19
N ARG A 167 -11.03 -0.97 20.33
CA ARG A 167 -10.05 -1.96 20.78
C ARG A 167 -10.77 -3.11 21.47
N GLY A 168 -10.85 -4.28 20.83
CA GLY A 168 -11.42 -5.49 21.42
C GLY A 168 -11.66 -6.59 20.39
N GLU A 169 -11.93 -7.81 20.85
CA GLU A 169 -12.35 -8.93 20.00
C GLU A 169 -13.69 -8.60 19.31
N GLY A 170 -13.61 -8.12 18.06
CA GLY A 170 -14.77 -7.73 17.27
C GLY A 170 -14.53 -7.90 15.77
N HIS A 171 -15.59 -8.13 14.99
CA HIS A 171 -15.53 -8.40 13.56
C HIS A 171 -15.06 -7.19 12.73
N ARG A 172 -14.27 -7.40 11.66
CA ARG A 172 -13.92 -6.29 10.77
C ARG A 172 -15.00 -5.98 9.75
N TYR A 173 -15.42 -4.73 9.74
CA TYR A 173 -16.39 -4.19 8.80
C TYR A 173 -15.71 -3.25 7.82
N VAL A 174 -16.17 -3.28 6.57
CA VAL A 174 -15.85 -2.26 5.59
C VAL A 174 -17.10 -1.45 5.25
N ARG A 175 -17.02 -0.13 5.42
CA ARG A 175 -18.02 0.81 4.92
C ARG A 175 -17.54 1.40 3.61
N ALA A 176 -18.33 1.25 2.55
CA ALA A 176 -18.08 1.92 1.28
C ALA A 176 -19.02 3.11 1.08
N HIS A 177 -18.49 4.28 0.73
CA HIS A 177 -19.31 5.43 0.30
C HIS A 177 -19.15 5.64 -1.20
N ARG A 178 -20.28 5.80 -1.90
CA ARG A 178 -20.33 6.34 -3.26
C ARG A 178 -20.84 7.77 -3.15
N TRP A 179 -20.06 8.72 -3.62
CA TRP A 179 -20.56 10.07 -3.88
C TRP A 179 -20.98 10.11 -5.37
N GLY A 180 -22.21 10.58 -5.60
CA GLY A 180 -22.78 10.75 -6.94
C GLY A 180 -22.30 12.02 -7.61
#